data_AF-A0AAV8WID6-F1
#
_entry.id   AF-A0AAV8WID6-F1
#
_cell.length_a   1.000
_cell.length_b   1.000
_cell.length_c   1.000
_cell.angle_alpha   90.00
_cell.angle_beta   90.00
_cell.angle_gamma   90.00
#
_symmetry.space_group_name_H-M   'P 1'
#
loop_
_entity.id
_entity.type
_entity.pdbx_description
1 polymer ?
#
loop_
_entity_poly.entity_id
_entity_poly.type
_entity_poly.pdbx_seq_one_letter_code
_entity_poly.pdbx_strand_id
1 'polypeptide(L)'
;MSSIPLEHCLSIDEQICSTKARHYMRQYLPKKPHKWGFKFFVLCGVSGFAYNLELYSGQENDKINKLDNEPDLGESSNVVVRLCRVVPKNMNHRIYFDNYYTAIP
;
A
#
# COMPACT_ATOMS: atom_id res chain seq x y z
N MET A 1 6.71 19.07 14.07
CA MET A 1 7.58 18.24 13.21
C MET A 1 7.25 18.59 11.77
N SER A 2 8.23 19.03 10.98
CA SER A 2 8.03 19.28 9.55
C SER A 2 7.95 17.94 8.82
N SER A 3 6.76 17.57 8.35
CA SER A 3 6.60 16.45 7.41
C SER A 3 7.00 16.91 6.00
N ILE A 4 7.48 15.98 5.19
CA ILE A 4 7.75 16.25 3.78
C ILE A 4 6.39 16.44 3.11
N PRO A 5 6.18 17.54 2.35
CA PRO A 5 4.91 17.77 1.67
C PRO A 5 4.65 16.66 0.65
N LEU A 6 3.39 16.22 0.58
CA LEU A 6 2.98 15.22 -0.40
C LEU A 6 2.98 15.84 -1.79
N GLU A 7 3.49 15.09 -2.76
CA GLU A 7 3.41 15.45 -4.17
C GLU A 7 1.97 15.34 -4.70
N HIS A 8 1.68 16.08 -5.78
CA HIS A 8 0.34 16.14 -6.38
C HIS A 8 -0.11 14.79 -6.95
N CYS A 9 0.80 14.07 -7.59
CA CYS A 9 0.58 12.74 -8.15
C CYS A 9 1.24 11.70 -7.25
N LEU A 10 0.45 10.73 -6.80
CA LEU A 10 0.86 9.66 -5.89
C LEU A 10 0.53 8.30 -6.49
N SER A 11 1.39 7.31 -6.29
CA SER A 11 1.17 5.93 -6.75
C SER A 11 1.17 4.95 -5.59
N ILE A 12 0.32 3.93 -5.66
CA ILE A 12 0.32 2.78 -4.76
C ILE A 12 0.66 1.52 -5.55
N ASP A 13 1.66 0.80 -5.09
CA ASP A 13 2.13 -0.46 -5.69
C ASP A 13 2.85 -1.33 -4.64
N GLU A 14 3.24 -2.54 -5.03
CA GLU A 14 3.93 -3.51 -4.20
C GLU A 14 5.44 -3.51 -4.39
N GLN A 15 6.14 -3.37 -3.26
CA GLN A 15 7.57 -3.50 -3.16
C GLN A 15 7.96 -4.77 -2.40
N ILE A 16 9.03 -5.43 -2.83
CA ILE A 16 9.65 -6.53 -2.09
C ILE A 16 10.94 -6.05 -1.46
N CYS A 17 11.08 -6.27 -0.15
CA CYS A 17 12.36 -6.25 0.53
C CYS A 17 12.91 -7.67 0.62
N SER A 18 13.96 -7.95 -0.14
CA SER A 18 14.57 -9.29 -0.21
C SER A 18 15.15 -9.70 1.13
N THR A 19 14.89 -10.93 1.56
CA THR A 19 15.45 -11.42 2.82
C THR A 19 15.82 -12.90 2.77
N LYS A 20 16.84 -13.27 3.54
CA LYS A 20 17.22 -14.67 3.83
C LYS A 20 16.58 -15.17 5.14
N ALA A 21 15.91 -14.30 5.89
CA ALA A 21 15.26 -14.68 7.14
C ALA A 21 14.20 -15.76 6.90
N ARG A 22 14.09 -16.68 7.85
CA ARG A 22 13.02 -17.68 7.90
C ARG A 22 11.92 -17.12 8.77
N HIS A 23 10.93 -16.49 8.15
CA HIS A 23 9.78 -15.91 8.83
C HIS A 23 8.51 -16.24 8.05
N TYR A 24 7.38 -16.43 8.76
CA TYR A 24 6.12 -16.84 8.14
C TYR A 24 5.52 -15.78 7.22
N MET A 25 5.75 -14.49 7.50
CA MET A 25 5.31 -13.38 6.64
C MET A 25 6.10 -13.26 5.32
N ARG A 26 7.14 -14.08 5.12
CA ARG A 26 7.93 -14.04 3.89
C ARG A 26 7.08 -14.53 2.72
N GLN A 27 6.95 -13.69 1.70
CA GLN A 27 6.19 -13.97 0.49
C GLN A 27 7.10 -14.45 -0.64
N TYR A 28 6.52 -15.30 -1.50
CA TYR A 28 7.12 -15.70 -2.78
C TYR A 28 6.38 -15.03 -3.93
N LEU A 29 7.08 -14.21 -4.71
CA LEU A 29 6.53 -13.51 -5.86
C LEU A 29 7.34 -13.87 -7.12
N PRO A 30 6.85 -14.81 -7.95
CA PRO A 30 7.64 -15.43 -9.02
C PRO A 30 8.05 -14.46 -10.14
N LYS A 31 7.30 -13.38 -10.33
CA LYS A 31 7.51 -12.37 -11.38
C LYS A 31 8.48 -11.24 -10.97
N LYS A 32 8.98 -11.21 -9.73
CA LYS A 32 9.93 -10.19 -9.27
C LYS A 32 11.38 -10.72 -9.38
N PRO A 33 12.39 -9.85 -9.63
CA PRO A 33 13.78 -10.27 -9.78
C PRO A 33 14.30 -11.06 -8.57
N HIS A 34 13.99 -10.58 -7.38
CA HIS A 34 14.18 -11.31 -6.12
C HIS A 34 12.84 -11.86 -5.65
N LYS A 35 12.69 -13.18 -5.75
CA LYS A 35 11.39 -13.82 -5.58
C LYS A 35 10.96 -13.98 -4.13
N TRP A 36 11.90 -13.97 -3.17
CA TRP A 36 11.62 -14.18 -1.76
C TRP A 36 11.91 -12.91 -0.95
N GLY A 37 10.91 -12.44 -0.21
CA GLY A 37 11.09 -11.27 0.63
C GLY A 37 9.85 -10.90 1.45
N PHE A 38 9.94 -9.81 2.19
CA PHE A 38 8.77 -9.17 2.78
C PHE A 38 8.09 -8.30 1.73
N LYS A 39 6.80 -8.51 1.52
CA LYS A 39 5.97 -7.73 0.61
C LYS A 39 5.43 -6.52 1.36
N PHE A 40 5.60 -5.34 0.79
CA PHE A 40 5.05 -4.08 1.29
C PHE A 40 4.14 -3.48 0.24
N PHE A 41 3.06 -2.86 0.70
CA PHE A 41 2.30 -1.90 -0.11
C PHE A 41 2.86 -0.51 0.20
N VAL A 42 3.14 0.29 -0.82
CA VAL A 42 3.86 1.56 -0.64
C VAL A 42 3.14 2.68 -1.38
N LEU A 43 2.91 3.79 -0.69
CA LEU A 43 2.47 5.06 -1.27
C LEU A 43 3.70 5.90 -1.61
N CYS A 44 3.91 6.18 -2.89
CA CYS A 44 5.05 6.95 -3.37
C CYS A 44 4.64 8.21 -4.15
N GLY A 45 5.49 9.23 -4.15
CA GLY A 45 5.42 10.37 -5.07
C GLY A 45 6.08 10.09 -6.41
N VAL A 46 5.96 11.02 -7.36
CA VAL A 46 6.60 10.91 -8.67
C VAL A 46 8.12 11.02 -8.59
N SER A 47 8.65 11.63 -7.52
CA SER A 47 10.08 11.62 -7.21
C SER A 47 10.62 10.24 -6.80
N GLY A 48 9.73 9.27 -6.54
CA GLY A 48 10.07 7.98 -5.95
C GLY A 48 10.15 8.02 -4.41
N PHE A 49 9.83 9.15 -3.78
CA PHE A 49 9.78 9.24 -2.32
C PHE A 49 8.64 8.43 -1.73
N ALA A 50 8.93 7.55 -0.77
CA ALA A 50 7.93 6.75 -0.07
C ALA A 50 7.34 7.52 1.12
N TYR A 51 6.04 7.84 1.04
CA TYR A 51 5.32 8.60 2.06
C TYR A 51 4.66 7.74 3.12
N ASN A 52 4.21 6.54 2.74
CA ASN A 52 3.55 5.61 3.64
C ASN A 52 3.78 4.17 3.16
N LEU A 53 3.80 3.22 4.09
CA LEU A 53 3.98 1.80 3.78
C LEU A 53 3.20 0.92 4.75
N GLU A 54 2.75 -0.22 4.25
CA GLU A 54 2.07 -1.25 5.02
C GLU A 54 2.71 -2.61 4.72
N LEU A 55 3.04 -3.38 5.76
CA LEU A 55 3.59 -4.73 5.61
C LEU A 55 2.44 -5.71 5.30
N TYR A 56 2.61 -6.53 4.26
CA TYR A 56 1.68 -7.62 3.98
C TYR A 56 1.75 -8.68 5.08
N SER A 57 0.63 -8.89 5.75
CA SER A 57 0.46 -9.86 6.84
C SER A 57 -0.53 -10.97 6.49
N GLY A 58 -1.32 -10.81 5.42
CA GLY A 58 -2.45 -11.68 5.09
C GLY A 58 -3.70 -11.38 5.93
N GLN A 59 -3.71 -10.28 6.68
CA GLN A 59 -4.81 -9.84 7.55
C GLN A 59 -5.31 -8.44 7.16
N GLU A 60 -5.17 -8.09 5.88
CA GLU A 60 -5.52 -6.78 5.35
C GLU A 60 -7.02 -6.48 5.45
N ASN A 61 -7.85 -7.52 5.59
CA ASN A 61 -9.30 -7.42 5.80
C ASN A 61 -9.75 -7.61 7.25
N ASP A 62 -8.82 -7.72 8.20
CA ASP A 62 -9.21 -7.77 9.60
C ASP A 62 -9.95 -6.48 9.98
N LYS A 63 -11.08 -6.62 10.68
CA LYS A 63 -11.91 -5.51 11.13
C LYS A 63 -11.11 -4.52 11.97
N ILE A 64 -10.06 -4.98 12.66
CA ILE A 64 -9.16 -4.13 13.45
C ILE A 64 -8.47 -3.05 12.59
N ASN A 65 -8.21 -3.35 11.31
CA ASN A 65 -7.50 -2.44 10.42
C ASN A 65 -8.43 -1.45 9.68
N LYS A 66 -9.75 -1.65 9.79
CA LYS A 66 -10.78 -0.87 9.11
C LYS A 66 -11.41 0.15 10.06
N LEU A 67 -11.63 1.37 9.57
CA LEU A 67 -12.42 2.36 10.33
C LEU A 67 -13.92 2.15 10.08
N ASP A 68 -14.75 2.44 11.07
CA ASP A 68 -16.21 2.25 11.00
C ASP A 68 -16.89 3.02 9.85
N ASN A 69 -16.25 4.10 9.39
CA ASN A 69 -16.75 4.96 8.31
C ASN A 69 -16.17 4.62 6.92
N GLU A 70 -15.40 3.54 6.79
CA GLU A 70 -14.84 3.12 5.50
C GLU A 70 -15.72 2.03 4.85
N PRO A 71 -16.01 2.10 3.54
CA PRO A 71 -16.68 1.01 2.85
C PRO A 71 -15.79 -0.24 2.85
N ASP A 72 -16.40 -1.42 2.77
CA ASP A 72 -15.63 -2.63 2.44
C ASP A 72 -15.55 -2.73 0.91
N LEU A 73 -14.34 -2.59 0.37
CA LEU A 73 -14.08 -2.63 -1.06
C LEU A 73 -13.29 -3.88 -1.48
N GLY A 74 -13.16 -4.87 -0.58
CA GLY A 74 -12.32 -6.05 -0.78
C GLY A 74 -10.86 -5.84 -0.41
N GLU A 75 -10.09 -6.94 -0.30
CA GLU A 75 -8.79 -6.92 0.40
C GLU A 75 -7.77 -5.96 -0.21
N SER A 76 -7.62 -5.97 -1.54
CA SER A 76 -6.67 -5.11 -2.24
C SER A 76 -7.10 -3.64 -2.19
N SER A 77 -8.37 -3.33 -2.44
CA SER A 77 -8.88 -1.95 -2.39
C SER A 77 -8.84 -1.36 -0.97
N ASN A 78 -9.07 -2.17 0.07
CA ASN A 78 -9.01 -1.72 1.45
C ASN A 78 -7.59 -1.27 1.85
N VAL A 79 -6.55 -1.89 1.28
CA VAL A 79 -5.15 -1.42 1.44
C VAL A 79 -4.97 -0.02 0.88
N VAL A 80 -5.53 0.27 -0.31
CA VAL A 80 -5.46 1.60 -0.92
C VAL A 80 -6.07 2.65 0.01
N VAL A 81 -7.28 2.38 0.52
CA VAL A 81 -7.96 3.29 1.46
C VAL A 81 -7.10 3.58 2.69
N ARG A 82 -6.52 2.53 3.30
CA ARG A 82 -5.65 2.68 4.48
C ARG A 82 -4.40 3.50 4.21
N LEU A 83 -3.67 3.20 3.14
CA LEU A 83 -2.47 3.95 2.77
C LEU A 83 -2.78 5.42 2.50
N CYS A 84 -3.95 5.70 1.94
CA CYS A 84 -4.39 7.06 1.60
C CYS A 84 -4.86 7.89 2.80
N ARG A 85 -4.94 7.34 4.03
CA ARG A 85 -5.35 8.10 5.23
C ARG A 85 -4.41 9.30 5.52
N VAL A 86 -3.16 9.23 5.08
CA VAL A 86 -2.18 10.33 5.21
C VAL A 86 -2.35 11.42 4.15
N VAL A 87 -3.14 11.17 3.10
CA VAL A 87 -3.34 12.11 1.99
C VAL A 87 -4.45 13.10 2.37
N PRO A 88 -4.19 14.41 2.35
CA PRO A 88 -5.18 15.40 2.73
C PRO A 88 -6.31 15.47 1.71
N LYS A 89 -7.55 15.54 2.23
CA LYS A 89 -8.75 15.71 1.41
C LYS A 89 -8.82 17.12 0.83
N ASN A 90 -9.49 17.26 -0.31
CA ASN A 90 -9.76 18.55 -0.98
C ASN A 90 -8.51 19.33 -1.44
N MET A 91 -7.35 18.66 -1.56
CA MET A 91 -6.12 19.26 -2.10
C MET A 91 -5.78 18.77 -3.52
N ASN A 92 -6.76 18.14 -4.20
CA ASN A 92 -6.65 17.67 -5.58
C ASN A 92 -5.49 16.68 -5.84
N HIS A 93 -5.05 15.92 -4.83
CA HIS A 93 -4.10 14.82 -5.05
C HIS A 93 -4.70 13.77 -5.97
N ARG A 94 -3.88 13.22 -6.87
CA ARG A 94 -4.27 12.14 -7.80
C ARG A 94 -3.56 10.87 -7.40
N ILE A 95 -4.34 9.81 -7.23
CA ILE A 95 -3.84 8.51 -6.76
C ILE A 95 -3.94 7.52 -7.90
N TYR A 96 -2.79 6.91 -8.23
CA TYR A 96 -2.64 5.93 -9.31
C TYR A 96 -2.34 4.56 -8.69
N PHE A 97 -2.96 3.50 -9.19
CA PHE A 97 -2.72 2.13 -8.76
C PHE A 97 -3.12 1.16 -9.88
N ASP A 98 -2.63 -0.07 -9.80
CA ASP A 98 -2.90 -1.11 -10.80
C ASP A 98 -4.32 -1.72 -10.66
N ASN A 99 -4.74 -2.46 -11.69
CA ASN A 99 -5.99 -3.19 -11.75
C ASN A 99 -6.19 -4.15 -10.56
N TYR A 100 -5.12 -4.66 -9.97
CA TYR A 100 -5.13 -5.52 -8.79
C TYR A 100 -5.88 -4.88 -7.61
N TYR A 101 -5.83 -3.55 -7.51
CA TYR A 101 -6.49 -2.75 -6.47
C TYR A 101 -7.86 -2.21 -6.90
N THR A 102 -8.30 -2.55 -8.12
CA THR A 102 -9.59 -2.09 -8.65
C THR A 102 -10.61 -3.19 -8.43
N ALA A 103 -11.25 -3.21 -7.25
CA ALA A 103 -12.52 -3.91 -7.09
C ALA A 103 -13.65 -2.94 -7.44
N ILE A 104 -14.47 -3.30 -8.43
CA ILE A 104 -15.72 -2.59 -8.72
C ILE A 104 -16.76 -3.15 -7.74
N PRO A 105 -17.38 -2.33 -6.86
CA PRO A 105 -18.57 -2.73 -6.11
C PRO A 105 -19.76 -2.99 -7.02
#